data_AF-A0AAX4JCF2-F1
#
_entry.id   AF-A0AAX4JCF2-F1
#
_cell.length_a   1.000
_cell.length_b   1.000
_cell.length_c   1.000
_cell.angle_alpha   90.00
_cell.angle_beta   90.00
_cell.angle_gamma   90.00
#
_symmetry.space_group_name_H-M   'P 1'
#
loop_
_entity.id
_entity.type
_entity.pdbx_description
1 polymer ?
#
loop_
_entity_poly.entity_id
_entity_poly.type
_entity_poly.pdbx_seq_one_letter_code
_entity_poly.pdbx_strand_id
1 'polypeptide(L)'
;MKLDSETSDEEINTNTKLNIPSMPHITPNNYNNDIPPMSTYSYEYYNEQGDQPIYVNIKQLGCIQKRKARREYLDTLMAEHKNNYLHESRHRHAMQRKRAPTGRFLTKEESKKLNENEEQYK
;
A
#
# COMPACT_ATOMS: atom_id res chain seq x y z
N MET A 1 31.24 31.34 47.70
CA MET A 1 30.95 32.35 46.67
C MET A 1 30.15 31.66 45.58
N LYS A 2 29.03 32.27 45.15
CA LYS A 2 28.12 31.73 44.13
C LYS A 2 28.81 31.72 42.76
N LEU A 3 28.55 30.67 41.98
CA LEU A 3 28.88 30.61 40.55
C LEU A 3 27.57 30.87 39.80
N ASP A 4 27.48 32.03 39.16
CA ASP A 4 26.38 32.38 38.27
C ASP A 4 26.66 31.76 36.91
N SER A 5 25.84 30.79 36.49
CA SER A 5 25.83 30.26 35.13
C SER A 5 24.84 31.08 34.30
N GLU A 6 25.34 32.07 33.57
CA GLU A 6 24.56 32.76 32.54
C GLU A 6 24.31 31.80 31.37
N THR A 7 23.04 31.40 31.24
CA THR A 7 22.51 30.77 30.03
C THR A 7 22.39 31.85 28.96
N SER A 8 23.17 31.73 27.90
CA SER A 8 23.00 32.55 26.69
C SER A 8 21.84 32.01 25.88
N ASP A 9 20.69 32.70 25.95
CA ASP A 9 19.55 32.46 25.07
C ASP A 9 19.91 32.96 23.65
N GLU A 10 20.05 32.04 22.69
CA GLU A 10 20.17 32.40 21.28
C GLU A 10 18.81 32.90 20.77
N GLU A 11 18.70 34.20 20.52
CA GLU A 11 17.55 34.80 19.86
C GLU A 11 17.37 34.25 18.45
N ILE A 12 16.23 33.62 18.18
CA ILE A 12 15.85 33.11 16.88
C ILE A 12 15.54 34.31 15.98
N ASN A 13 16.48 34.68 15.11
CA ASN A 13 16.29 35.72 14.11
C ASN A 13 15.18 35.33 13.12
N THR A 14 14.03 36.00 13.20
CA THR A 14 12.81 35.72 12.41
C THR A 14 12.83 36.31 11.00
N ASN A 15 13.92 36.92 10.55
CA ASN A 15 14.00 37.57 9.23
C ASN A 15 14.57 36.66 8.13
N THR A 16 14.02 35.46 7.97
CA THR A 16 14.21 34.66 6.75
C THR A 16 12.97 34.76 5.88
N LYS A 17 13.03 35.65 4.89
CA LYS A 17 12.01 35.77 3.84
C LYS A 17 12.03 34.45 3.04
N LEU A 18 11.09 33.55 3.32
CA LEU A 18 10.96 32.27 2.62
C LEU A 18 10.84 32.52 1.11
N ASN A 19 11.85 32.13 0.35
CA ASN A 19 11.79 32.13 -1.10
C ASN A 19 10.98 30.91 -1.55
N ILE A 20 9.65 31.03 -1.47
CA ILE A 20 8.73 30.01 -1.98
C ILE A 20 8.73 30.16 -3.51
N PRO A 21 9.18 29.16 -4.29
CA PRO A 21 9.04 29.22 -5.74
C PRO A 21 7.56 29.32 -6.09
N SER A 22 7.20 30.35 -6.86
CA SER A 22 5.84 30.60 -7.31
C SER A 22 5.34 29.37 -8.10
N MET A 23 4.29 28.70 -7.60
CA MET A 23 3.56 27.72 -8.40
C MET A 23 3.09 28.42 -9.68
N PRO A 24 3.31 27.87 -10.88
CA PRO A 24 2.70 28.42 -12.08
C PRO A 24 1.18 28.38 -11.89
N HIS A 25 0.57 29.56 -11.75
CA HIS A 25 -0.87 29.71 -11.74
C HIS A 25 -1.35 29.42 -13.15
N ILE A 26 -1.96 28.25 -13.35
CA ILE A 26 -2.57 27.92 -14.63
C ILE A 26 -3.81 28.80 -14.75
N THR A 27 -3.72 29.90 -15.50
CA THR A 27 -4.91 30.62 -15.95
C THR A 27 -5.73 29.67 -16.80
N PRO A 28 -7.04 29.47 -16.52
CA PRO A 28 -7.85 28.56 -17.28
C PRO A 28 -8.25 29.25 -18.58
N ASN A 29 -7.32 29.36 -19.52
CA ASN A 29 -7.60 29.79 -20.89
C ASN A 29 -6.44 29.37 -21.79
N ASN A 30 -6.53 28.15 -22.33
CA ASN A 30 -6.44 27.85 -23.76
C ASN A 30 -6.24 26.34 -23.93
N TYR A 31 -7.28 25.65 -24.41
CA TYR A 31 -7.27 24.22 -24.70
C TYR A 31 -6.48 24.00 -26.00
N ASN A 32 -5.15 24.01 -25.93
CA ASN A 32 -4.28 23.57 -27.01
C ASN A 32 -3.61 22.25 -26.59
N ASN A 33 -3.79 21.22 -27.44
CA ASN A 33 -3.52 19.81 -27.23
C ASN A 33 -2.01 19.44 -27.21
N ASP A 34 -1.16 20.26 -26.59
CA ASP A 34 0.25 19.92 -26.33
C ASP A 34 0.48 19.48 -24.88
N ILE A 35 -0.59 19.11 -24.16
CA ILE A 35 -0.48 18.57 -22.80
C ILE A 35 0.05 17.12 -22.95
N PRO A 36 1.30 16.82 -22.53
CA PRO A 36 1.80 15.46 -22.55
C PRO A 36 0.89 14.56 -21.69
N PRO A 37 0.67 13.29 -22.08
CA PRO A 37 -0.22 12.41 -21.35
C PRO A 37 0.21 12.34 -19.88
N MET A 38 -0.75 12.57 -18.99
CA MET A 38 -0.64 12.60 -17.52
C MET A 38 0.11 11.41 -16.90
N SER A 39 0.44 10.36 -17.66
CA SER A 39 1.27 9.23 -17.24
C SER A 39 2.77 9.53 -17.22
N THR A 40 3.22 10.64 -17.82
CA THR A 40 4.64 11.06 -17.86
C THR A 40 4.99 12.15 -16.84
N TYR A 41 4.04 12.59 -16.00
CA TYR A 41 4.37 13.25 -14.74
C TYR A 41 5.00 12.20 -13.81
N SER A 42 6.28 11.97 -14.09
CA SER A 42 7.14 11.00 -13.48
C SER A 42 7.39 11.41 -12.03
N TYR A 43 6.93 10.55 -11.12
CA TYR A 43 7.29 10.57 -9.71
C TYR A 43 8.82 10.52 -9.48
N GLU A 44 9.58 10.27 -10.55
CA GLU A 44 11.04 10.32 -10.64
C GLU A 44 11.60 11.70 -10.28
N TYR A 45 10.86 12.80 -10.51
CA TYR A 45 11.32 14.15 -10.18
C TYR A 45 11.55 14.39 -8.67
N TYR A 46 10.87 13.65 -7.79
CA TYR A 46 11.05 13.76 -6.34
C TYR A 46 12.08 12.80 -5.76
N ASN A 47 12.55 11.82 -6.55
CA ASN A 47 13.56 10.86 -6.11
C ASN A 47 14.99 11.36 -6.37
N GLU A 48 15.19 12.30 -7.30
CA GLU A 48 16.50 12.93 -7.55
C GLU A 48 16.86 14.01 -6.53
N GLN A 49 15.89 14.53 -5.77
CA GLN A 49 16.14 15.42 -4.63
C GLN A 49 16.53 14.62 -3.41
N GLY A 50 17.67 13.94 -3.51
CA GLY A 50 18.38 13.40 -2.35
C GLY A 50 18.38 14.46 -1.23
N ASP A 51 18.01 14.03 -0.04
CA ASP A 51 18.12 14.79 1.21
C ASP A 51 17.07 15.86 1.53
N GLN A 52 15.95 15.99 0.82
CA GLN A 52 14.86 16.84 1.34
C GLN A 52 14.13 16.15 2.51
N PRO A 53 14.22 16.68 3.75
CA PRO A 53 13.57 16.06 4.89
C PRO A 53 12.05 16.18 4.74
N ILE A 54 11.36 15.04 4.73
CA ILE A 54 9.89 15.02 4.81
C ILE A 54 9.51 15.55 6.19
N TYR A 55 8.93 16.74 6.22
CA TYR A 55 8.40 17.31 7.45
C TYR A 55 7.23 16.46 7.93
N VAL A 56 7.36 15.93 9.14
CA VAL A 56 6.31 15.18 9.82
C VAL A 56 6.10 15.77 11.21
N ASN A 57 4.98 15.44 11.83
CA ASN A 57 4.77 15.79 13.23
C ASN A 57 5.87 15.16 14.09
N ILE A 58 6.54 15.98 14.90
CA ILE A 58 7.65 15.57 15.78
C ILE A 58 7.24 14.39 16.68
N LYS A 59 6.01 14.37 17.18
CA LYS A 59 5.49 13.28 18.04
C LYS A 59 5.36 11.94 17.29
N GLN A 60 5.33 11.97 15.96
CA GLN A 60 5.09 10.80 15.11
C GLN A 60 6.37 10.25 14.46
N LEU A 61 7.43 11.07 14.32
CA LEU A 61 8.67 10.73 13.59
C LEU A 61 9.23 9.36 14.01
N GLY A 62 9.48 9.15 15.31
CA GLY A 62 10.02 7.89 15.81
C GLY A 62 9.08 6.69 15.61
N CYS A 63 7.77 6.90 15.72
CA CYS A 63 6.78 5.84 15.48
C CYS A 63 6.71 5.45 14.00
N ILE A 64 6.79 6.42 13.08
CA ILE A 64 6.81 6.18 11.64
C ILE A 64 8.04 5.37 11.26
N GLN A 65 9.22 5.76 11.74
CA GLN A 65 10.47 5.03 11.48
C GLN A 65 10.38 3.58 11.95
N LYS A 66 9.91 3.34 13.18
CA LYS A 66 9.73 1.98 13.72
C LYS A 66 8.75 1.14 12.89
N ARG A 67 7.63 1.73 12.46
CA ARG A 67 6.63 1.04 11.62
C ARG A 67 7.16 0.76 10.21
N LYS A 68 7.96 1.66 9.63
CA LYS A 68 8.63 1.43 8.34
C LYS A 68 9.57 0.24 8.43
N ALA A 69 10.51 0.25 9.36
CA ALA A 69 11.44 -0.87 9.57
C ALA A 69 10.70 -2.20 9.83
N ARG A 70 9.61 -2.17 10.62
CA ARG A 70 8.79 -3.37 10.85
C ARG A 70 8.07 -3.86 9.60
N ARG A 71 7.53 -2.96 8.77
CA ARG A 71 6.88 -3.34 7.51
C ARG A 71 7.89 -3.91 6.54
N GLU A 72 9.03 -3.26 6.34
CA GLU A 72 10.11 -3.76 5.48
C GLU A 72 10.56 -5.17 5.89
N TYR A 73 10.78 -5.38 7.21
CA TYR A 73 11.10 -6.72 7.72
C TYR A 73 9.98 -7.74 7.45
N LEU A 74 8.71 -7.38 7.69
CA LEU A 74 7.59 -8.29 7.42
C LEU A 74 7.40 -8.57 5.93
N ASP A 75 7.58 -7.57 5.06
CA ASP A 75 7.45 -7.71 3.62
C ASP A 75 8.51 -8.66 3.06
N THR A 76 9.74 -8.64 3.60
CA THR A 76 10.77 -9.64 3.23
C THR A 76 10.42 -11.07 3.67
N LEU A 77 9.70 -11.24 4.77
CA LEU A 77 9.28 -12.55 5.27
C LEU A 77 7.99 -13.05 4.59
N MET A 78 7.07 -12.14 4.28
CA MET A 78 5.73 -12.41 3.77
C MET A 78 5.70 -12.33 2.24
N ALA A 79 6.73 -12.84 1.57
CA ALA A 79 6.76 -12.93 0.11
C ALA A 79 5.41 -13.42 -0.42
N GLU A 80 4.77 -12.62 -1.29
CA GLU A 80 3.41 -12.87 -1.74
C GLU A 80 3.28 -14.29 -2.30
N HIS A 81 2.45 -15.11 -1.67
CA HIS A 81 2.04 -16.37 -2.26
C HIS A 81 1.21 -16.05 -3.52
N LYS A 82 1.87 -15.99 -4.69
CA LYS A 82 1.26 -15.76 -6.02
C LYS A 82 0.43 -16.94 -6.53
N ASN A 83 -0.10 -17.76 -5.63
CA ASN A 83 -0.95 -18.89 -6.01
C ASN A 83 -2.38 -18.40 -6.18
N ASN A 84 -3.10 -18.95 -7.15
CA ASN A 84 -4.51 -18.65 -7.40
C ASN A 84 -5.45 -19.07 -6.24
N TYR A 85 -4.91 -19.75 -5.22
CA TYR A 85 -5.62 -20.21 -4.04
C TYR A 85 -4.75 -20.09 -2.79
N LEU A 86 -5.37 -19.81 -1.65
CA LEU A 86 -4.67 -19.56 -0.38
C LEU A 86 -4.20 -20.85 0.33
N HIS A 87 -4.95 -21.94 0.20
CA HIS A 87 -4.68 -23.18 0.94
C HIS A 87 -4.84 -24.42 0.06
N GLU A 88 -3.83 -25.30 0.12
CA GLU A 88 -3.80 -26.53 -0.66
C GLU A 88 -4.96 -27.47 -0.32
N SER A 89 -5.29 -27.62 0.97
CA SER A 89 -6.42 -28.45 1.41
C SER A 89 -7.76 -27.96 0.85
N ARG A 90 -7.96 -26.64 0.78
CA ARG A 90 -9.18 -26.04 0.20
C ARG A 90 -9.25 -26.26 -1.31
N HIS A 91 -8.11 -26.13 -1.99
CA HIS A 91 -8.03 -26.40 -3.43
C HIS A 91 -8.39 -27.86 -3.73
N ARG A 92 -7.75 -28.82 -3.05
CA ARG A 92 -8.07 -30.26 -3.17
C ARG A 92 -9.54 -30.54 -2.87
N HIS A 93 -10.09 -29.94 -1.81
CA HIS A 93 -11.51 -30.07 -1.49
C HIS A 93 -12.40 -29.57 -2.64
N ALA A 94 -12.13 -28.39 -3.18
CA ALA A 94 -12.91 -27.84 -4.30
C ALA A 94 -12.82 -28.71 -5.56
N MET A 95 -11.68 -29.35 -5.82
CA MET A 95 -11.50 -30.27 -6.95
C MET A 95 -12.27 -31.59 -6.75
N GLN A 96 -12.29 -32.14 -5.53
CA GLN A 96 -12.92 -33.44 -5.21
C GLN A 96 -14.45 -33.40 -5.06
N ARG A 97 -15.06 -32.22 -4.92
CA ARG A 97 -16.52 -32.10 -4.78
C ARG A 97 -17.25 -32.56 -6.03
N LYS A 98 -18.35 -33.31 -5.86
CA LYS A 98 -19.26 -33.67 -6.96
C LYS A 98 -19.83 -32.40 -7.61
N ARG A 99 -19.89 -32.40 -8.94
CA ARG A 99 -20.31 -31.25 -9.76
C ARG A 99 -21.47 -31.62 -10.68
N ALA A 100 -22.38 -30.67 -10.87
CA ALA A 100 -23.40 -30.72 -11.89
C ALA A 100 -22.74 -30.49 -13.27
N PRO A 101 -23.36 -30.87 -14.39
CA PRO A 101 -22.80 -30.67 -15.73
C PRO A 101 -22.47 -29.20 -16.04
N THR A 102 -23.16 -28.25 -15.40
CA THR A 102 -22.89 -26.80 -15.51
C THR A 102 -21.63 -26.32 -14.78
N GLY A 103 -20.95 -27.16 -13.99
CA GLY A 103 -19.77 -26.81 -13.19
C GLY A 103 -20.06 -26.31 -11.75
N ARG A 104 -21.34 -26.06 -11.43
CA ARG A 104 -21.82 -25.79 -10.07
C ARG A 104 -21.63 -27.02 -9.18
N PHE A 105 -21.37 -26.80 -7.89
CA PHE A 105 -21.44 -27.87 -6.90
C PHE A 105 -22.87 -28.37 -6.70
N LEU A 106 -23.06 -29.68 -6.55
CA LEU A 106 -24.38 -30.20 -6.23
C LEU A 106 -24.87 -29.69 -4.87
N THR A 107 -26.17 -29.47 -4.79
CA THR A 107 -26.84 -29.26 -3.51
C THR A 107 -26.84 -30.56 -2.69
N LYS A 108 -27.07 -30.45 -1.38
CA LYS A 108 -27.04 -31.62 -0.48
C LYS A 108 -28.06 -32.69 -0.90
N GLU A 109 -29.23 -32.28 -1.36
CA GLU A 109 -30.28 -33.20 -1.80
C GLU A 109 -29.90 -33.92 -3.11
N GLU A 110 -29.42 -33.18 -4.11
CA GLU A 110 -28.98 -33.77 -5.37
C GLU A 110 -27.77 -34.70 -5.17
N SER A 111 -26.87 -34.37 -4.24
CA SER A 111 -25.70 -35.19 -3.90
C SER A 111 -26.11 -36.55 -3.32
N LYS A 112 -27.13 -36.58 -2.45
CA LYS A 112 -27.67 -37.83 -1.88
C LYS A 112 -28.29 -38.71 -2.96
N LYS A 113 -29.12 -38.13 -3.83
CA LYS A 113 -29.74 -38.85 -4.95
C LYS A 113 -28.69 -39.46 -5.87
N LEU A 114 -27.59 -38.77 -6.15
CA LEU A 114 -26.49 -39.34 -6.93
C LEU A 114 -25.79 -40.50 -6.21
N ASN A 115 -25.56 -40.40 -4.90
CA ASN A 115 -24.96 -41.49 -4.14
C ASN A 115 -25.88 -42.73 -4.10
N GLU A 116 -27.18 -42.54 -3.85
CA GLU A 116 -28.18 -43.62 -3.86
C GLU A 116 -28.24 -44.32 -5.22
N ASN A 117 -28.24 -43.54 -6.31
CA ASN A 117 -28.18 -44.09 -7.66
C ASN A 117 -26.86 -44.87 -7.89
N GLU A 118 -25.71 -44.32 -7.49
CA GLU A 118 -24.41 -45.01 -7.61
C GLU A 118 -24.37 -46.34 -6.83
N GLU A 119 -25.03 -46.42 -5.67
CA GLU A 119 -25.14 -47.64 -4.86
C GLU A 119 -26.06 -48.68 -5.50
N GLN A 120 -27.15 -48.27 -6.17
CA GLN A 120 -28.10 -49.19 -6.81
C GLN A 120 -27.49 -49.94 -8.02
N TYR A 121 -26.50 -49.35 -8.69
CA TYR A 121 -25.82 -49.94 -9.84
C TYR A 121 -24.48 -50.59 -9.49
N LYS A 122 -24.20 -50.77 -8.20
CA LYS A 122 -22.98 -51.38 -7.69
C LYS A 122 -23.23 -52.80 -7.21
#